data_AF-A0A353KTD3-F1
#
_entry.id   AF-A0A353KTD3-F1
#
_cell.length_a   1.000
_cell.length_b   1.000
_cell.length_c   1.000
_cell.angle_alpha   90.00
_cell.angle_beta   90.00
_cell.angle_gamma   90.00
#
_symmetry.space_group_name_H-M   'P 1'
#
loop_
_entity.id
_entity.type
_entity.pdbx_description
1 polymer ?
#
loop_
_entity_poly.entity_id
_entity_poly.type
_entity_poly.pdbx_seq_one_letter_code
_entity_poly.pdbx_strand_id
1 'polypeptide(L)'
;MRKSYKKYIKEVLSDNPKGLHIDEITKKIKPFFPDLSSEKLKTSINATLSNDINNNGSKSEFKKMKGEKGRNKKGYYQLKRKKQSITEKIGTKIEKSETIESLTDKISDNYKGKAGEYAVISELLFRGYNTGMMALDEGIDITAIKDNKKFNIQVKTRTIKNNTISVVLNYDYYLKNEKFETYYIIIIRYKPKNERIRNEYLIFHPRDLKIYFNDEIKNKKNLKFTIKIDNARFKLDNYDLNKHLNDFESII
;
A
#
# COMPACT_ATOMS: atom_id res chain seq x y z
N MET A 1 17.44 -15.27 27.15
CA MET A 1 17.20 -14.85 25.75
C MET A 1 18.18 -13.72 25.42
N ARG A 2 19.15 -13.89 24.51
CA ARG A 2 20.12 -12.82 24.18
C ARG A 2 19.40 -11.67 23.47
N LYS A 3 19.24 -10.53 24.14
CA LYS A 3 18.69 -9.30 23.53
C LYS A 3 19.61 -8.85 22.40
N SER A 4 19.09 -8.73 21.18
CA SER A 4 19.88 -8.30 20.02
C SER A 4 19.95 -6.77 19.95
N TYR A 5 21.14 -6.20 20.09
CA TYR A 5 21.36 -4.75 19.95
C TYR A 5 20.83 -4.20 18.63
N LYS A 6 20.99 -4.97 17.53
CA LYS A 6 20.56 -4.59 16.19
C LYS A 6 19.06 -4.23 16.12
N LYS A 7 18.20 -4.95 16.87
CA LYS A 7 16.75 -4.69 16.92
C LYS A 7 16.47 -3.31 17.51
N TYR A 8 17.02 -3.01 18.68
CA TYR A 8 16.81 -1.74 19.38
C TYR A 8 17.44 -0.55 18.65
N ILE A 9 18.59 -0.76 18.00
CA ILE A 9 19.23 0.27 17.16
C ILE A 9 18.31 0.64 15.98
N LYS A 10 17.66 -0.35 15.36
CA LYS A 10 16.72 -0.13 14.26
C LYS A 10 15.49 0.66 14.72
N GLU A 11 14.92 0.32 15.86
CA GLU A 11 13.77 1.03 16.44
C GLU A 11 14.12 2.51 16.71
N VAL A 12 15.21 2.77 17.43
CA VAL A 12 15.65 4.14 17.74
C VAL A 12 15.94 4.96 16.48
N LEU A 13 16.55 4.38 15.45
CA LEU A 13 16.84 5.10 14.21
C LEU A 13 15.62 5.25 13.29
N SER A 14 14.59 4.40 13.45
CA SER A 14 13.31 4.53 12.74
C SER A 14 12.58 5.79 13.14
N ASP A 15 12.55 6.07 14.45
CA ASP A 15 11.93 7.29 15.01
C ASP A 15 12.77 8.55 14.75
N ASN A 16 14.00 8.39 14.25
CA ASN A 16 14.94 9.49 14.05
C ASN A 16 15.49 9.47 12.60
N PRO A 17 14.65 9.82 11.60
CA PRO A 17 14.96 9.64 10.18
C PRO A 17 16.10 10.54 9.67
N LYS A 18 16.52 11.55 10.45
CA LYS A 18 17.70 12.38 10.17
C LYS A 18 19.02 11.74 10.62
N GLY A 19 18.96 10.62 11.36
CA GLY A 19 20.12 9.94 11.94
C GLY A 19 20.53 10.54 13.28
N LEU A 20 21.31 9.78 14.06
CA LEU A 20 21.75 10.14 15.41
C LEU A 20 23.23 9.84 15.60
N HIS A 21 23.86 10.53 16.55
CA HIS A 21 25.19 10.19 17.03
C HIS A 21 25.13 8.92 17.90
N ILE A 22 26.20 8.14 17.91
CA ILE A 22 26.32 6.89 18.68
C ILE A 22 26.03 7.09 20.18
N ASP A 23 26.37 8.25 20.74
CA ASP A 23 26.07 8.57 22.15
C ASP A 23 24.57 8.72 22.40
N GLU A 24 23.84 9.34 21.47
CA GLU A 24 22.39 9.48 21.60
C GLU A 24 21.67 8.15 21.39
N ILE A 25 22.15 7.33 20.44
CA ILE A 25 21.65 5.96 20.26
C ILE A 25 21.88 5.16 21.54
N THR A 26 23.07 5.26 22.14
CA THR A 26 23.41 4.57 23.40
C THR A 26 22.50 5.04 24.54
N LYS A 27 22.29 6.35 24.70
CA LYS A 27 21.41 6.93 25.71
C LYS A 27 19.97 6.43 25.58
N LYS A 28 19.44 6.36 24.36
CA LYS A 28 18.08 5.87 24.08
C LYS A 28 17.92 4.35 24.27
N ILE A 29 18.97 3.57 24.05
CA ILE A 29 18.95 2.11 24.21
C ILE A 29 19.25 1.67 25.65
N LYS A 30 19.94 2.50 26.43
CA LYS A 30 20.36 2.21 27.82
C LYS A 30 19.25 1.67 28.74
N PRO A 31 17.99 2.16 28.70
CA PRO A 31 16.91 1.60 29.52
C PRO A 31 16.62 0.11 29.27
N PHE A 32 16.91 -0.39 28.06
CA PHE A 32 16.69 -1.81 27.72
C PHE A 32 17.84 -2.74 28.16
N PHE A 33 18.97 -2.14 28.54
CA PHE A 33 20.20 -2.81 29.00
C PHE A 33 20.75 -2.13 30.27
N PRO A 34 19.99 -2.20 31.38
CA PRO A 34 20.37 -1.54 32.64
C PRO A 34 21.71 -2.04 33.18
N ASP A 35 21.98 -3.34 33.01
CA ASP A 35 23.14 -4.05 33.59
C ASP A 35 24.49 -3.74 32.90
N LEU A 36 24.49 -3.10 31.73
CA LEU A 36 25.71 -2.80 30.97
C LEU A 36 26.16 -1.37 31.17
N SER A 37 27.44 -1.13 31.49
CA SER A 37 27.96 0.24 31.54
C SER A 37 27.77 0.96 30.20
N SER A 38 27.58 2.28 30.24
CA SER A 38 27.34 3.09 29.04
C SER A 38 28.46 2.94 28.01
N GLU A 39 29.72 2.79 28.45
CA GLU A 39 30.87 2.58 27.58
C GLU A 39 30.88 1.21 26.90
N LYS A 40 30.57 0.14 27.65
CA LYS A 40 30.45 -1.22 27.10
C LYS A 40 29.30 -1.31 26.10
N LEU A 41 28.17 -0.67 26.43
CA LEU A 41 27.00 -0.60 25.55
C LEU A 41 27.32 0.18 24.27
N LYS A 42 27.93 1.36 24.38
CA LYS A 42 28.38 2.17 23.24
C LYS A 42 29.31 1.38 22.32
N THR A 43 30.29 0.68 22.89
CA THR A 43 31.25 -0.16 22.14
C THR A 43 30.53 -1.28 21.39
N SER A 44 29.59 -1.96 22.05
CA SER A 44 28.80 -3.05 21.46
C SER A 44 27.88 -2.56 20.32
N ILE A 45 27.22 -1.42 20.51
CA ILE A 45 26.39 -0.78 19.47
C ILE A 45 27.27 -0.36 18.28
N ASN A 46 28.42 0.25 18.53
CA ASN A 46 29.34 0.69 17.48
C ASN A 46 29.90 -0.49 16.68
N ALA A 47 30.28 -1.58 17.35
CA ALA A 47 30.71 -2.81 16.71
C ALA A 47 29.60 -3.45 15.89
N THR A 48 28.37 -3.50 16.43
CA THR A 48 27.19 -4.03 15.72
C THR A 48 26.93 -3.27 14.42
N LEU A 49 26.90 -1.94 14.49
CA LEU A 49 26.68 -1.07 13.33
C LEU A 49 27.81 -1.18 12.30
N SER A 50 29.06 -1.16 12.75
CA SER A 50 30.21 -1.20 11.86
C SER A 50 30.33 -2.55 11.15
N ASN A 51 30.16 -3.66 11.88
CA ASN A 51 30.18 -5.00 11.31
C ASN A 51 29.03 -5.21 10.32
N ASP A 52 27.82 -4.75 10.64
CA ASP A 52 26.69 -4.86 9.71
C ASP A 52 26.94 -4.09 8.41
N ILE A 53 27.46 -2.87 8.51
CA ILE A 53 27.77 -2.03 7.33
C ILE A 53 28.90 -2.65 6.50
N ASN A 54 29.95 -3.16 7.14
CA ASN A 54 31.11 -3.74 6.44
C ASN A 54 30.77 -5.07 5.78
N ASN A 55 30.05 -5.96 6.48
CA ASN A 55 29.74 -7.30 5.97
C ASN A 55 28.60 -7.28 4.95
N ASN A 56 27.61 -6.40 5.13
CA ASN A 56 26.43 -6.38 4.25
C ASN A 56 26.50 -5.26 3.20
N GLY A 57 27.38 -4.27 3.32
CA GLY A 57 27.61 -3.22 2.33
C GLY A 57 26.32 -2.53 1.85
N SER A 58 26.00 -2.67 0.55
CA SER A 58 24.77 -2.15 -0.05
C SER A 58 23.49 -2.76 0.56
N LYS A 59 23.55 -4.01 1.04
CA LYS A 59 22.44 -4.74 1.69
C LYS A 59 22.24 -4.39 3.16
N SER A 60 23.19 -3.68 3.81
CA SER A 60 23.01 -3.22 5.19
C SER A 60 21.81 -2.27 5.30
N GLU A 61 21.01 -2.42 6.36
CA GLU A 61 19.90 -1.51 6.68
C GLU A 61 20.39 -0.15 7.21
N PHE A 62 21.67 -0.07 7.61
CA PHE A 62 22.28 1.11 8.17
C PHE A 62 23.21 1.79 7.17
N LYS A 63 23.47 3.08 7.37
CA LYS A 63 24.50 3.83 6.67
C LYS A 63 25.13 4.87 7.59
N LYS A 64 26.39 5.21 7.32
CA LYS A 64 27.05 6.37 7.91
C LYS A 64 26.51 7.65 7.27
N MET A 65 26.30 8.70 8.05
CA MET A 65 25.89 10.00 7.52
C MET A 65 27.07 10.67 6.80
N LYS A 66 26.80 11.38 5.69
CA LYS A 66 27.83 12.22 5.04
C LYS A 66 27.86 13.60 5.72
N GLY A 67 29.06 14.11 5.96
CA GLY A 67 29.31 15.47 6.42
C GLY A 67 29.61 16.43 5.27
N GLU A 68 30.00 17.66 5.63
CA GLU A 68 30.48 18.66 4.70
C GLU A 68 31.71 18.11 3.94
N LYS A 69 31.72 18.19 2.61
CA LYS A 69 32.74 17.60 1.71
C LYS A 69 32.63 16.08 1.47
N GLY A 70 31.48 15.46 1.74
CA GLY A 70 31.18 14.09 1.29
C GLY A 70 31.85 12.97 2.08
N ARG A 71 32.66 13.31 3.09
CA ARG A 71 33.25 12.34 4.05
C ARG A 71 32.18 11.85 5.03
N ASN A 72 32.35 10.64 5.57
CA ASN A 72 31.44 10.13 6.59
C ASN A 72 31.62 10.91 7.90
N LYS A 73 30.52 11.38 8.49
CA LYS A 73 30.49 12.07 9.79
C LYS A 73 30.78 11.05 10.90
N LYS A 74 31.83 11.29 11.67
CA LYS A 74 32.31 10.36 12.72
C LYS A 74 31.23 10.11 13.75
N GLY A 75 30.90 8.84 13.99
CA GLY A 75 29.92 8.43 15.02
C GLY A 75 28.45 8.66 14.67
N TYR A 76 28.11 9.14 13.46
CA TYR A 76 26.72 9.36 13.06
C TYR A 76 26.20 8.26 12.15
N TYR A 77 25.04 7.70 12.52
CA TYR A 77 24.40 6.61 11.83
C TYR A 77 22.96 6.97 11.49
N GLN A 78 22.51 6.48 10.34
CA GLN A 78 21.13 6.62 9.86
C GLN A 78 20.67 5.27 9.35
N LEU A 79 19.38 4.98 9.44
CA LEU A 79 18.81 3.94 8.59
C LEU A 79 18.97 4.38 7.13
N LYS A 80 19.35 3.45 6.25
CA LYS A 80 19.10 3.68 4.84
C LYS A 80 17.61 3.88 4.71
N ARG A 81 17.21 5.06 4.24
CA ARG A 81 15.90 5.21 3.64
C ARG A 81 15.91 4.20 2.51
N LYS A 82 15.31 3.03 2.73
CA LYS A 82 14.71 2.33 1.62
C LYS A 82 13.82 3.41 1.02
N LYS A 83 14.03 3.77 -0.25
CA LYS A 83 12.89 4.22 -1.04
C LYS A 83 11.87 3.15 -0.71
N GLN A 84 10.85 3.49 0.06
CA GLN A 84 9.87 2.52 0.49
C GLN A 84 9.08 2.26 -0.78
N SER A 85 9.68 1.46 -1.65
CA SER A 85 9.02 0.94 -2.79
C SER A 85 7.93 0.08 -2.20
N ILE A 86 6.73 0.28 -2.72
CA ILE A 86 5.52 -0.47 -2.38
C ILE A 86 5.78 -2.00 -2.38
N THR A 87 6.89 -2.44 -2.98
CA THR A 87 7.55 -3.75 -2.89
C THR A 87 7.77 -4.33 -1.48
N GLU A 88 7.77 -3.55 -0.39
CA GLU A 88 7.84 -4.13 0.97
C GLU A 88 6.47 -4.26 1.67
N LYS A 89 5.41 -3.63 1.15
CA LYS A 89 4.03 -3.88 1.63
C LYS A 89 3.36 -5.01 0.86
N ILE A 90 3.76 -5.23 -0.39
CA ILE A 90 3.32 -6.36 -1.23
C ILE A 90 4.57 -7.21 -1.45
N GLY A 91 4.78 -8.18 -0.55
CA GLY A 91 5.97 -9.03 -0.54
C GLY A 91 6.29 -9.62 -1.91
N THR A 92 7.57 -9.60 -2.25
CA THR A 92 8.16 -10.39 -3.31
C THR A 92 7.70 -11.85 -3.20
N LYS A 93 7.07 -12.33 -4.29
CA LYS A 93 6.23 -13.53 -4.42
C LYS A 93 4.83 -13.42 -3.78
N ILE A 94 3.92 -12.84 -4.55
CA ILE A 94 2.50 -13.25 -4.56
C ILE A 94 2.52 -14.73 -5.00
N GLU A 95 2.58 -15.68 -4.06
CA GLU A 95 2.31 -17.08 -4.39
C GLU A 95 0.86 -17.21 -4.86
N LYS A 96 0.63 -18.16 -5.78
CA LYS A 96 -0.66 -18.42 -6.40
C LYS A 96 -1.77 -18.40 -5.34
N SER A 97 -2.86 -17.74 -5.73
CA SER A 97 -4.14 -17.56 -5.05
C SER A 97 -4.82 -18.87 -4.55
N GLU A 98 -4.14 -20.02 -4.50
CA GLU A 98 -4.73 -21.32 -4.15
C GLU A 98 -5.47 -21.34 -2.79
N THR A 99 -5.09 -20.50 -1.82
CA THR A 99 -5.81 -20.41 -0.51
C THR A 99 -6.92 -19.37 -0.43
N ILE A 100 -6.98 -18.34 -1.29
CA ILE A 100 -8.14 -17.44 -1.35
C ILE A 100 -9.17 -17.98 -2.33
N GLU A 101 -8.74 -18.47 -3.49
CA GLU A 101 -9.65 -19.13 -4.44
C GLU A 101 -10.42 -20.25 -3.74
N SER A 102 -9.79 -21.12 -2.93
CA SER A 102 -10.54 -22.19 -2.26
C SER A 102 -11.59 -21.72 -1.21
N LEU A 103 -11.39 -20.55 -0.59
CA LEU A 103 -12.34 -19.96 0.38
C LEU A 103 -13.38 -19.05 -0.28
N THR A 104 -13.05 -18.39 -1.38
CA THR A 104 -13.92 -17.42 -2.06
C THR A 104 -14.61 -17.99 -3.30
N ASP A 105 -14.07 -18.99 -3.97
CA ASP A 105 -14.72 -19.64 -5.12
C ASP A 105 -16.00 -20.38 -4.71
N LYS A 106 -16.12 -20.77 -3.44
CA LYS A 106 -17.35 -21.37 -2.87
C LYS A 106 -18.43 -20.35 -2.52
N ILE A 107 -18.14 -19.05 -2.63
CA ILE A 107 -19.06 -17.97 -2.26
C ILE A 107 -19.60 -17.35 -3.54
N SER A 108 -20.92 -17.17 -3.64
CA SER A 108 -21.54 -16.54 -4.81
C SER A 108 -21.02 -15.11 -5.00
N ASP A 109 -20.94 -14.65 -6.25
CA ASP A 109 -20.42 -13.32 -6.56
C ASP A 109 -21.21 -12.17 -5.93
N ASN A 110 -22.49 -12.37 -5.61
CA ASN A 110 -23.31 -11.39 -4.89
C ASN A 110 -22.75 -11.06 -3.49
N TYR A 111 -22.36 -12.07 -2.72
CA TYR A 111 -21.72 -11.85 -1.41
C TYR A 111 -20.36 -11.15 -1.56
N LYS A 112 -19.58 -11.47 -2.59
CA LYS A 112 -18.29 -10.81 -2.85
C LYS A 112 -18.46 -9.34 -3.25
N GLY A 113 -19.45 -9.06 -4.09
CA GLY A 113 -19.84 -7.70 -4.47
C GLY A 113 -20.25 -6.92 -3.24
N LYS A 114 -21.20 -7.46 -2.47
CA LYS A 114 -21.75 -6.78 -1.29
C LYS A 114 -20.71 -6.56 -0.19
N ALA A 115 -19.86 -7.56 0.08
CA ALA A 115 -18.76 -7.41 1.03
C ALA A 115 -17.76 -6.32 0.59
N GLY A 116 -17.57 -6.15 -0.72
CA GLY A 116 -16.78 -5.06 -1.26
C GLY A 116 -17.40 -3.70 -1.01
N GLU A 117 -18.69 -3.55 -1.30
CA GLU A 117 -19.44 -2.31 -1.02
C GLU A 117 -19.34 -1.92 0.46
N TYR A 118 -19.56 -2.87 1.38
CA TYR A 118 -19.40 -2.62 2.82
C TYR A 118 -17.96 -2.26 3.22
N ALA A 119 -16.96 -2.86 2.58
CA ALA A 119 -15.56 -2.50 2.83
C ALA A 119 -15.25 -1.06 2.41
N VAL A 120 -15.82 -0.59 1.30
CA VAL A 120 -15.69 0.80 0.85
C VAL A 120 -16.44 1.76 1.79
N ILE A 121 -17.68 1.41 2.16
CA ILE A 121 -18.45 2.18 3.13
C ILE A 121 -17.68 2.35 4.44
N SER A 122 -17.08 1.28 4.95
CA SER A 122 -16.26 1.34 6.17
C SER A 122 -15.12 2.36 6.05
N GLU A 123 -14.38 2.35 4.93
CA GLU A 123 -13.29 3.29 4.68
C GLU A 123 -13.79 4.75 4.58
N LEU A 124 -14.93 4.98 3.94
CA LEU A 124 -15.55 6.29 3.82
C LEU A 124 -16.05 6.80 5.19
N LEU A 125 -16.68 5.96 5.99
CA LEU A 125 -17.14 6.31 7.34
C LEU A 125 -15.96 6.71 8.25
N PHE A 126 -14.84 5.98 8.21
CA PHE A 126 -13.62 6.36 8.94
C PHE A 126 -13.06 7.73 8.53
N ARG A 127 -13.43 8.23 7.34
CA ARG A 127 -13.02 9.53 6.79
C ARG A 127 -14.10 10.62 6.94
N GLY A 128 -15.18 10.33 7.67
CA GLY A 128 -16.23 11.30 7.98
C GLY A 128 -17.26 11.51 6.87
N TYR A 129 -17.37 10.60 5.91
CA TYR A 129 -18.45 10.64 4.94
C TYR A 129 -19.73 10.07 5.54
N ASN A 130 -20.88 10.67 5.24
CA ASN A 130 -22.17 10.03 5.43
C ASN A 130 -22.50 9.19 4.19
N THR A 131 -22.67 7.87 4.35
CA THR A 131 -22.80 6.93 3.23
C THR A 131 -24.15 6.22 3.21
N GLY A 132 -24.69 5.99 2.03
CA GLY A 132 -25.89 5.19 1.81
C GLY A 132 -25.71 4.19 0.65
N MET A 133 -26.33 3.01 0.79
CA MET A 133 -26.41 2.03 -0.29
C MET A 133 -27.60 2.33 -1.19
N MET A 134 -27.43 2.17 -2.48
CA MET A 134 -28.52 2.27 -3.45
C MET A 134 -29.40 1.02 -3.39
N ALA A 135 -30.72 1.20 -3.40
CA ALA A 135 -31.68 0.10 -3.41
C ALA A 135 -31.77 -0.59 -4.79
N LEU A 136 -31.46 0.14 -5.86
CA LEU A 136 -31.46 -0.34 -7.25
C LEU A 136 -30.06 -0.19 -7.84
N ASP A 137 -29.54 -1.25 -8.46
CA ASP A 137 -28.24 -1.27 -9.15
C ASP A 137 -28.41 -0.75 -10.59
N GLU A 138 -28.32 0.57 -10.75
CA GLU A 138 -28.25 1.24 -12.05
C GLU A 138 -26.87 1.89 -12.31
N GLY A 139 -25.80 1.24 -11.84
CA GLY A 139 -24.44 1.71 -12.03
C GLY A 139 -23.89 2.62 -10.92
N ILE A 140 -24.65 2.84 -9.84
CA ILE A 140 -24.19 3.50 -8.62
C ILE A 140 -24.48 2.55 -7.47
N ASP A 141 -23.44 2.12 -6.76
CA ASP A 141 -23.59 1.18 -5.65
C ASP A 141 -23.73 1.94 -4.32
N ILE A 142 -22.95 3.02 -4.16
CA ILE A 142 -22.86 3.81 -2.94
C ILE A 142 -23.01 5.30 -3.27
N THR A 143 -23.80 5.99 -2.46
CA THR A 143 -23.77 7.45 -2.36
C THR A 143 -23.02 7.85 -1.09
N ALA A 144 -22.14 8.84 -1.18
CA ALA A 144 -21.45 9.41 -0.04
C ALA A 144 -21.64 10.93 -0.01
N ILE A 145 -21.74 11.52 1.18
CA ILE A 145 -21.88 12.96 1.39
C ILE A 145 -20.83 13.42 2.39
N LYS A 146 -20.09 14.47 2.04
CA LYS A 146 -19.14 15.15 2.94
C LYS A 146 -19.06 16.61 2.55
N ASP A 147 -19.02 17.50 3.55
CA ASP A 147 -18.94 18.95 3.33
C ASP A 147 -19.99 19.49 2.34
N ASN A 148 -21.23 19.01 2.47
CA ASN A 148 -22.38 19.29 1.60
C ASN A 148 -22.22 18.92 0.11
N LYS A 149 -21.19 18.14 -0.23
CA LYS A 149 -21.00 17.58 -1.56
C LYS A 149 -21.42 16.11 -1.59
N LYS A 150 -22.05 15.71 -2.69
CA LYS A 150 -22.47 14.33 -2.95
C LYS A 150 -21.51 13.67 -3.93
N PHE A 151 -21.14 12.43 -3.63
CA PHE A 151 -20.27 11.58 -4.43
C PHE A 151 -21.01 10.28 -4.74
N ASN A 152 -20.98 9.88 -6.01
CA ASN A 152 -21.48 8.60 -6.45
C ASN A 152 -20.31 7.64 -6.64
N ILE A 153 -20.47 6.38 -6.24
CA ILE A 153 -19.39 5.39 -6.28
C ILE A 153 -19.92 4.07 -6.84
N GLN A 154 -19.20 3.52 -7.81
CA GLN A 154 -19.32 2.14 -8.27
C GLN A 154 -18.14 1.32 -7.72
N VAL A 155 -18.44 0.16 -7.16
CA VAL A 155 -17.50 -0.77 -6.57
C VAL A 155 -17.37 -2.03 -7.43
N LYS A 156 -16.13 -2.52 -7.61
CA LYS A 156 -15.86 -3.84 -8.19
C LYS A 156 -14.85 -4.61 -7.35
N THR A 157 -15.29 -5.68 -6.71
CA THR A 157 -14.40 -6.59 -5.97
C THR A 157 -13.73 -7.57 -6.92
N ARG A 158 -12.41 -7.71 -6.82
CA ARG A 158 -11.60 -8.63 -7.61
C ARG A 158 -10.54 -9.32 -6.76
N THR A 159 -10.14 -10.50 -7.20
CA THR A 159 -8.99 -11.23 -6.68
C THR A 159 -7.87 -11.25 -7.72
N ILE A 160 -6.64 -11.43 -7.26
CA ILE A 160 -5.48 -11.52 -8.16
C ILE A 160 -5.42 -12.94 -8.74
N LYS A 161 -5.41 -13.04 -10.07
CA LYS A 161 -5.20 -14.30 -10.80
C LYS A 161 -3.99 -14.16 -11.73
N ASN A 162 -2.99 -15.03 -11.55
CA ASN A 162 -1.75 -15.01 -12.35
C ASN A 162 -1.11 -13.60 -12.46
N ASN A 163 -0.96 -12.89 -11.34
CA ASN A 163 -0.46 -11.52 -11.29
C ASN A 163 -1.28 -10.51 -12.12
N THR A 164 -2.53 -10.82 -12.41
CA THR A 164 -3.43 -9.92 -13.14
C THR A 164 -4.78 -9.77 -12.44
N ILE A 165 -5.45 -8.67 -12.74
CA ILE A 165 -6.82 -8.38 -12.32
C ILE A 165 -7.60 -8.03 -13.57
N SER A 166 -8.65 -8.79 -13.88
CA SER A 166 -9.56 -8.48 -14.98
C SER A 166 -10.77 -7.70 -14.47
N VAL A 167 -11.02 -6.55 -15.07
CA VAL A 167 -12.13 -5.67 -14.73
C VAL A 167 -13.03 -5.56 -15.95
N VAL A 168 -14.33 -5.58 -15.71
CA VAL A 168 -15.35 -5.43 -16.76
C VAL A 168 -16.34 -4.41 -16.25
N LEU A 169 -16.53 -3.35 -17.03
CA LEU A 169 -17.52 -2.30 -16.81
C LEU A 169 -18.54 -2.37 -17.93
N ASN A 170 -19.83 -2.26 -17.60
CA ASN A 170 -20.87 -2.07 -18.59
C ASN A 170 -20.70 -0.68 -19.23
N TYR A 171 -20.74 -0.61 -20.56
CA TYR A 171 -20.46 0.62 -21.28
C TYR A 171 -21.55 1.68 -21.10
N ASP A 172 -22.82 1.29 -21.11
CA ASP A 172 -23.95 2.21 -20.92
C ASP A 172 -23.93 2.83 -19.51
N TYR A 173 -23.64 2.00 -18.50
CA TYR A 173 -23.44 2.48 -17.14
C TYR A 173 -22.21 3.37 -17.04
N TYR A 174 -21.12 3.08 -17.75
CA TYR A 174 -19.97 3.97 -17.81
C TYR A 174 -20.31 5.35 -18.38
N LEU A 175 -21.04 5.42 -19.49
CA LEU A 175 -21.49 6.70 -20.06
C LEU A 175 -22.43 7.47 -19.12
N LYS A 176 -23.34 6.76 -18.44
CA LYS A 176 -24.23 7.36 -17.43
C LYS A 176 -23.40 7.90 -16.26
N ASN A 177 -22.45 7.12 -15.77
CA ASN A 177 -21.57 7.44 -14.65
C ASN A 177 -20.59 8.58 -14.94
N GLU A 178 -20.13 8.73 -16.18
CA GLU A 178 -19.34 9.90 -16.60
C GLU A 178 -20.13 11.20 -16.38
N LYS A 179 -21.44 11.20 -16.69
CA LYS A 179 -22.32 12.37 -16.47
C LYS A 179 -22.57 12.66 -14.99
N PHE A 180 -22.59 11.63 -14.15
CA PHE A 180 -22.84 11.76 -12.70
C PHE A 180 -21.55 11.86 -11.87
N GLU A 181 -20.40 12.00 -12.53
CA GLU A 181 -19.06 12.02 -11.91
C GLU A 181 -18.85 10.87 -10.90
N THR A 182 -19.35 9.68 -11.26
CA THR A 182 -19.28 8.49 -10.40
C THR A 182 -17.85 7.95 -10.35
N TYR A 183 -17.28 7.90 -9.14
CA TYR A 183 -15.99 7.29 -8.88
C TYR A 183 -16.06 5.77 -9.02
N TYR A 184 -14.96 5.17 -9.49
CA TYR A 184 -14.81 3.71 -9.55
C TYR A 184 -13.80 3.25 -8.53
N ILE A 185 -14.23 2.36 -7.62
CA ILE A 185 -13.35 1.76 -6.63
C ILE A 185 -13.23 0.27 -6.90
N ILE A 186 -12.05 -0.15 -7.30
CA ILE A 186 -11.71 -1.55 -7.55
C ILE A 186 -11.01 -2.09 -6.33
N ILE A 187 -11.66 -3.03 -5.65
CA ILE A 187 -11.10 -3.66 -4.46
C ILE A 187 -10.33 -4.90 -4.90
N ILE A 188 -9.08 -4.99 -4.48
CA ILE A 188 -8.17 -6.07 -4.77
C ILE A 188 -7.98 -6.85 -3.48
N ARG A 189 -8.69 -7.98 -3.37
CA ARG A 189 -8.60 -8.87 -2.22
C ARG A 189 -7.57 -9.95 -2.50
N TYR A 190 -6.53 -10.02 -1.68
CA TYR A 190 -5.47 -11.02 -1.80
C TYR A 190 -4.86 -11.37 -0.44
N LYS A 191 -4.12 -12.48 -0.38
CA LYS A 191 -3.44 -12.97 0.82
C LYS A 191 -1.95 -13.00 0.51
N PRO A 192 -1.16 -12.07 1.05
CA PRO A 192 0.28 -12.17 0.96
C PRO A 192 0.77 -13.42 1.67
N LYS A 193 1.94 -13.92 1.27
CA LYS A 193 2.58 -15.09 1.88
C LYS A 193 2.80 -14.85 3.38
N ASN A 194 2.34 -15.79 4.21
CA ASN A 194 2.44 -15.73 5.68
C ASN A 194 1.74 -14.54 6.34
N GLU A 195 0.79 -13.91 5.65
CA GLU A 195 0.06 -12.76 6.17
C GLU A 195 -1.46 -12.98 6.13
N ARG A 196 -2.19 -12.05 6.76
CA ARG A 196 -3.66 -12.03 6.72
C ARG A 196 -4.13 -11.56 5.35
N ILE A 197 -5.38 -11.90 5.02
CA ILE A 197 -6.06 -11.36 3.84
C ILE A 197 -6.07 -9.84 3.95
N ARG A 198 -5.78 -9.17 2.84
CA ARG A 198 -5.80 -7.72 2.70
C ARG A 198 -6.71 -7.30 1.56
N ASN A 199 -7.23 -6.09 1.67
CA ASN A 199 -7.86 -5.37 0.60
C ASN A 199 -6.94 -4.19 0.24
N GLU A 200 -6.72 -3.98 -1.05
CA GLU A 200 -6.18 -2.73 -1.58
C GLU A 200 -7.22 -2.12 -2.51
N TYR A 201 -7.22 -0.81 -2.66
CA TYR A 201 -8.25 -0.08 -3.39
C TYR A 201 -7.60 0.70 -4.53
N LEU A 202 -8.02 0.48 -5.77
CA LEU A 202 -7.71 1.40 -6.86
C LEU A 202 -8.90 2.31 -7.06
N ILE A 203 -8.68 3.61 -6.90
CA ILE A 203 -9.73 4.63 -6.88
C ILE A 203 -9.54 5.51 -8.10
N PHE A 204 -10.54 5.52 -8.98
CA PHE A 204 -10.51 6.29 -10.22
C PHE A 204 -11.62 7.32 -10.25
N HIS A 205 -11.27 8.54 -10.61
CA HIS A 205 -12.25 9.48 -11.12
C HIS A 205 -12.68 9.03 -12.53
N PRO A 206 -13.94 9.24 -12.96
CA PRO A 206 -14.38 8.82 -14.29
C PRO A 206 -13.51 9.41 -15.43
N ARG A 207 -12.95 10.60 -15.23
CA ARG A 207 -11.98 11.24 -16.15
C ARG A 207 -10.67 10.44 -16.31
N ASP A 208 -10.22 9.74 -15.27
CA ASP A 208 -9.02 8.89 -15.36
C ASP A 208 -9.24 7.71 -16.31
N LEU A 209 -10.42 7.07 -16.21
CA LEU A 209 -10.77 5.95 -17.07
C LEU A 209 -10.86 6.37 -18.55
N LYS A 210 -11.32 7.59 -18.83
CA LYS A 210 -11.36 8.13 -20.20
C LYS A 210 -9.97 8.20 -20.84
N ILE A 211 -8.94 8.57 -20.07
CA ILE A 211 -7.54 8.59 -20.54
C ILE A 211 -7.07 7.18 -20.89
N TYR A 212 -7.48 6.18 -20.11
CA TYR A 212 -7.08 4.79 -20.30
C TYR A 212 -7.83 4.08 -21.43
N PHE A 213 -9.08 4.47 -21.72
CA PHE A 213 -9.94 3.80 -22.71
C PHE A 213 -10.13 4.57 -24.01
N ASN A 214 -9.43 5.68 -24.20
CA ASN A 214 -9.68 6.65 -25.28
C ASN A 214 -9.76 6.01 -26.69
N ASP A 215 -9.01 4.93 -26.94
CA ASP A 215 -8.96 4.24 -28.25
C ASP A 215 -9.82 2.95 -28.34
N GLU A 216 -10.35 2.41 -27.22
CA GLU A 216 -11.07 1.12 -27.19
C GLU A 216 -12.61 1.24 -27.22
N ILE A 217 -13.14 2.48 -27.25
CA ILE A 217 -14.55 2.80 -26.99
C ILE A 217 -15.49 2.60 -28.21
N LYS A 218 -15.00 2.15 -29.37
CA LYS A 218 -15.88 1.92 -30.53
C LYS A 218 -16.55 0.53 -30.49
N ASN A 219 -17.87 0.51 -30.30
CA ASN A 219 -18.81 -0.61 -30.50
C ASN A 219 -18.78 -1.79 -29.50
N LYS A 220 -18.38 -1.60 -28.23
CA LYS A 220 -18.38 -2.67 -27.23
C LYS A 220 -19.46 -2.46 -26.16
N LYS A 221 -20.24 -3.52 -25.88
CA LYS A 221 -21.21 -3.58 -24.76
C LYS A 221 -20.55 -3.44 -23.38
N ASN A 222 -19.27 -3.84 -23.29
CA ASN A 222 -18.48 -3.80 -22.06
C ASN A 222 -17.08 -3.23 -22.32
N LEU A 223 -16.60 -2.40 -21.40
CA LEU A 223 -15.19 -2.01 -21.30
C LEU A 223 -14.48 -3.04 -20.44
N LYS A 224 -13.58 -3.83 -21.04
CA LYS A 224 -12.80 -4.84 -20.33
C LYS A 224 -11.33 -4.45 -20.35
N PHE A 225 -10.72 -4.46 -19.17
CA PHE A 225 -9.31 -4.14 -19.04
C PHE A 225 -8.62 -5.02 -18.02
N THR A 226 -7.31 -5.17 -18.20
CA THR A 226 -6.49 -6.06 -17.37
C THR A 226 -5.38 -5.26 -16.71
N ILE A 227 -5.40 -5.23 -15.39
CA ILE A 227 -4.34 -4.62 -14.60
C ILE A 227 -3.29 -5.70 -14.32
N LYS A 228 -2.05 -5.46 -14.74
CA LYS A 228 -0.90 -6.31 -14.45
C LYS A 228 -0.24 -5.87 -13.16
N ILE A 229 0.21 -6.83 -12.36
CA ILE A 229 0.93 -6.61 -11.12
C ILE A 229 2.37 -7.07 -11.30
N ASP A 230 3.25 -6.10 -11.44
CA ASP A 230 4.68 -6.30 -11.67
C ASP A 230 5.47 -5.57 -10.59
N ASN A 231 6.32 -6.30 -9.86
CA ASN A 231 7.14 -5.75 -8.77
C ASN A 231 6.34 -4.89 -7.78
N ALA A 232 5.16 -5.38 -7.36
CA ALA A 232 4.22 -4.69 -6.49
C ALA A 232 3.62 -3.39 -7.05
N ARG A 233 3.68 -3.20 -8.37
CA ARG A 233 3.09 -2.04 -9.05
C ARG A 233 1.92 -2.49 -9.90
N PHE A 234 0.80 -1.79 -9.76
CA PHE A 234 -0.36 -1.93 -10.64
C PHE A 234 -0.14 -1.15 -11.93
N LYS A 235 -0.23 -1.84 -13.07
CA LYS A 235 -0.03 -1.27 -14.40
C LYS A 235 -1.21 -1.61 -15.30
N LEU A 236 -1.66 -0.67 -16.11
CA LEU A 236 -2.59 -0.89 -17.21
C LEU A 236 -1.90 -0.41 -18.48
N ASP A 237 -1.57 -1.33 -19.37
CA ASP A 237 -0.72 -1.07 -20.54
C ASP A 237 0.56 -0.32 -20.16
N ASN A 238 0.71 0.92 -20.63
CA ASN A 238 1.86 1.78 -20.35
C ASN A 238 1.66 2.70 -19.13
N TYR A 239 0.50 2.65 -18.47
CA TYR A 239 0.16 3.52 -17.35
C TYR A 239 0.48 2.86 -16.00
N ASP A 240 1.20 3.60 -15.15
CA ASP A 240 1.39 3.26 -13.74
C ASP A 240 0.16 3.74 -12.94
N LEU A 241 -0.54 2.80 -12.31
CA LEU A 241 -1.77 3.06 -11.56
C LEU A 241 -1.53 3.27 -10.06
N ASN A 242 -0.30 3.20 -9.56
CA ASN A 242 -0.06 3.29 -8.11
C ASN A 242 -0.42 4.66 -7.52
N LYS A 243 -0.53 5.70 -8.34
CA LYS A 243 -1.07 7.01 -7.90
C LYS A 243 -2.52 6.92 -7.40
N HIS A 244 -3.27 5.91 -7.87
CA HIS A 244 -4.66 5.67 -7.53
C HIS A 244 -4.83 4.68 -6.36
N LEU A 245 -3.73 4.18 -5.81
CA LEU A 245 -3.74 3.11 -4.81
C LEU A 245 -4.03 3.66 -3.41
N ASN A 246 -5.16 3.26 -2.84
CA ASN A 246 -5.71 3.67 -1.56
C ASN A 246 -5.88 5.19 -1.40
N ASP A 247 -6.00 5.91 -2.52
CA ASP A 247 -6.10 7.37 -2.54
C ASP A 247 -7.53 7.85 -2.31
N PHE A 248 -8.10 7.53 -1.15
CA PHE A 248 -9.46 7.96 -0.78
C PHE A 248 -9.58 9.48 -0.60
N GLU A 249 -8.46 10.18 -0.42
CA GLU A 249 -8.42 11.64 -0.33
C GLU A 249 -8.62 12.30 -1.69
N SER A 250 -8.55 11.55 -2.80
CA SER A 250 -8.91 12.05 -4.14
C SER A 250 -10.41 12.24 -4.34
N ILE A 251 -11.25 11.69 -3.45
CA ILE A 251 -12.70 11.89 -3.46
C ILE A 251 -12.95 13.23 -2.77
N ILE A 252 -13.18 14.32 -3.54
CA ILE A 252 -13.34 15.70 -3.02
C ILE A 252 -14.39 16.53 -3.77
#